data_AF-A0A060Z8C7-F1
#
_entry.id   AF-A0A060Z8C7-F1
#
_cell.length_a   1.000
_cell.length_b   1.000
_cell.length_c   1.000
_cell.angle_alpha   90.00
_cell.angle_beta   90.00
_cell.angle_gamma   90.00
#
_symmetry.space_group_name_H-M   'P 1'
#
loop_
_entity.id
_entity.type
_entity.pdbx_description
1 polymer ?
#
loop_
_entity_poly.entity_id
_entity_poly.type
_entity_poly.pdbx_seq_one_letter_code
_entity_poly.pdbx_strand_id
1 'polypeptide(L)'
;MKCKPLCFRCIHGLCVPKASSYSCQCAEGYTGQYCDRREEPQACRGHPCRHGECRVTGSGEPFCHCPPGYTGPACATDVTCQGEAVHELLKRQQPMNTCTSTSKIPRVECPRACDGGLCCAPSKSRRRKVFFKCTDGSSFSEEIEITLECGCAKCPL
;
A
#
# COMPACT_ATOMS: atom_id res chain seq x y z
N MET A 1 24.77 -18.57 -37.56
CA MET A 1 25.02 -18.64 -36.10
C MET A 1 23.77 -18.12 -35.40
N LYS A 2 22.90 -18.99 -34.88
CA LYS A 2 21.64 -18.56 -34.25
C LYS A 2 21.85 -18.30 -32.76
N CYS A 3 21.69 -17.05 -32.35
CA CYS A 3 21.53 -16.66 -30.95
C CYS A 3 20.32 -17.43 -30.38
N LYS A 4 20.50 -18.32 -29.41
CA LYS A 4 19.38 -19.03 -28.74
C LYS A 4 18.94 -18.18 -27.54
N PRO A 5 17.77 -17.52 -27.59
CA PRO A 5 17.36 -16.51 -26.61
C PRO A 5 16.59 -17.13 -25.44
N LEU A 6 17.00 -18.29 -24.92
CA LEU A 6 16.30 -18.92 -23.78
C LEU A 6 16.71 -18.33 -22.43
N CYS A 7 17.66 -17.40 -22.41
CA CYS A 7 18.43 -17.01 -21.23
C CYS A 7 18.03 -15.63 -20.68
N PHE A 8 16.74 -15.31 -20.65
CA PHE A 8 16.25 -14.00 -20.19
C PHE A 8 15.58 -14.05 -18.81
N ARG A 9 15.42 -15.25 -18.22
CA ARG A 9 14.53 -15.45 -17.08
C ARG A 9 15.23 -15.78 -15.75
N CYS A 10 16.56 -15.83 -15.70
CA CYS A 10 17.28 -15.94 -14.43
C CYS A 10 17.38 -14.56 -13.78
N ILE A 11 16.60 -14.30 -12.73
CA ILE A 11 16.52 -12.97 -12.10
C ILE A 11 17.74 -12.71 -11.22
N HIS A 12 18.02 -13.60 -10.27
CA HIS A 12 19.17 -13.53 -9.36
C HIS A 12 20.07 -14.76 -9.51
N GLY A 13 20.60 -14.97 -10.71
CA GLY A 13 21.45 -16.14 -10.96
C GLY A 13 22.09 -16.14 -12.34
N LEU A 14 23.00 -17.10 -12.52
CA LEU A 14 23.66 -17.34 -13.78
C LEU A 14 22.87 -18.34 -14.61
N CYS A 15 22.69 -18.02 -15.87
CA CYS A 15 22.02 -18.90 -16.81
C CYS A 15 23.01 -19.91 -17.38
N VAL A 16 22.72 -21.18 -17.16
CA VAL A 16 23.55 -22.31 -17.58
C VAL A 16 22.87 -22.99 -18.78
N PRO A 17 23.47 -22.93 -19.98
CA PRO A 17 22.90 -23.58 -21.16
C PRO A 17 22.96 -25.11 -21.02
N LYS A 18 21.91 -25.79 -21.45
CA LYS A 18 21.84 -27.26 -21.57
C LYS A 18 21.55 -27.67 -23.02
N ALA A 19 21.80 -28.93 -23.35
CA ALA A 19 21.73 -29.46 -24.73
C ALA A 19 20.41 -29.11 -25.46
N SER A 20 19.27 -29.16 -24.74
CA SER A 20 17.94 -28.82 -25.27
C SER A 20 17.19 -27.74 -24.46
N SER A 21 17.78 -27.21 -23.38
CA SER A 21 17.12 -26.30 -22.44
C SER A 21 18.12 -25.34 -21.77
N TYR A 22 17.68 -24.62 -20.73
CA TYR A 22 18.55 -23.84 -19.85
C TYR A 22 18.14 -24.09 -18.40
N SER A 23 19.06 -23.85 -17.46
CA SER A 23 18.78 -23.84 -16.03
C SER A 23 19.41 -22.61 -15.39
N CYS A 24 18.79 -22.08 -14.34
CA CYS A 24 19.38 -21.00 -13.56
C CYS A 24 20.17 -21.57 -12.38
N GLN A 25 21.42 -21.16 -12.24
CA GLN A 25 22.22 -21.35 -11.04
C GLN A 25 22.03 -20.11 -10.17
N CYS A 26 21.28 -20.24 -9.08
CA CYS A 26 20.92 -19.11 -8.23
C CYS A 26 22.11 -18.61 -7.41
N ALA A 27 22.17 -17.29 -7.25
CA ALA A 27 23.06 -16.66 -6.30
C ALA A 27 22.69 -17.08 -4.86
N GLU A 28 23.64 -16.95 -3.94
CA GLU A 28 23.40 -17.25 -2.52
C GLU A 28 22.19 -16.47 -1.98
N GLY A 29 21.32 -17.16 -1.26
CA GLY A 29 20.07 -16.58 -0.74
C GLY A 29 18.93 -16.47 -1.76
N TYR A 30 19.05 -17.07 -2.94
CA TYR A 30 17.96 -17.17 -3.92
C TYR A 30 17.72 -18.61 -4.36
N THR A 31 16.45 -18.90 -4.68
CA THR A 31 15.93 -20.22 -5.00
C THR A 31 14.78 -20.10 -6.03
N GLY A 32 14.28 -21.24 -6.49
CA GLY A 32 13.30 -21.35 -7.56
C GLY A 32 13.92 -21.55 -8.94
N GLN A 33 13.11 -22.02 -9.90
CA GLN A 33 13.57 -22.33 -11.25
C GLN A 33 14.19 -21.12 -11.97
N TYR A 34 13.75 -19.92 -11.61
CA TYR A 34 14.16 -18.65 -12.21
C TYR A 34 14.99 -17.79 -11.25
N CYS A 35 15.36 -18.32 -10.07
CA CYS A 35 16.03 -17.58 -9.00
C CYS A 35 15.28 -16.31 -8.62
N ASP A 36 13.95 -16.40 -8.63
CA ASP A 36 13.00 -15.33 -8.36
C ASP A 36 12.51 -15.31 -6.90
N ARG A 37 12.83 -16.37 -6.13
CA ARG A 37 12.43 -16.49 -4.73
C ARG A 37 13.64 -16.30 -3.85
N ARG A 38 13.52 -15.48 -2.81
CA ARG A 38 14.58 -15.35 -1.81
C ARG A 38 14.51 -16.55 -0.87
N GLU A 39 15.65 -17.18 -0.59
CA GLU A 39 15.75 -18.22 0.41
C GLU A 39 15.64 -17.59 1.80
N GLU A 40 14.72 -18.10 2.61
CA GLU A 40 14.47 -17.56 3.93
C GLU A 40 15.51 -18.13 4.92
N PRO A 41 16.18 -17.28 5.72
CA PRO A 41 17.12 -17.74 6.74
C PRO A 41 16.47 -18.73 7.71
N GLN A 42 17.22 -19.73 8.18
CA GLN A 42 16.68 -20.73 9.10
C GLN A 42 16.11 -20.13 10.39
N ALA A 43 16.71 -19.03 10.89
CA ALA A 43 16.23 -18.28 12.05
C ALA A 43 14.84 -17.65 11.84
N CYS A 44 14.44 -17.38 10.59
CA CYS A 44 13.14 -16.83 10.23
C CYS A 44 12.03 -17.89 10.20
N ARG A 45 12.37 -19.19 10.21
CA ARG A 45 11.37 -20.26 10.27
C ARG A 45 10.56 -20.14 11.56
N GLY A 46 9.27 -19.85 11.41
CA GLY A 46 8.36 -19.61 12.54
C GLY A 46 8.23 -18.14 12.96
N HIS A 47 8.94 -17.22 12.30
CA HIS A 47 8.81 -15.77 12.48
C HIS A 47 8.30 -15.09 11.19
N PRO A 48 7.04 -15.36 10.77
CA PRO A 48 6.51 -14.81 9.54
C PRO A 48 6.26 -13.30 9.67
N CYS A 49 6.91 -12.52 8.82
CA CYS A 49 6.60 -11.10 8.63
C CYS A 49 5.39 -10.96 7.69
N ARG A 50 4.35 -10.23 8.10
CA ARG A 50 3.11 -10.10 7.31
C ARG A 50 3.29 -9.26 6.06
N HIS A 51 3.72 -8.01 6.23
CA HIS A 51 3.93 -7.08 5.12
C HIS A 51 5.40 -6.75 4.92
N GLY A 52 6.34 -7.51 5.50
CA GLY A 52 7.76 -7.19 5.49
C GLY A 52 8.66 -8.38 5.17
N GLU A 53 9.96 -8.13 5.24
CA GLU A 53 10.98 -9.16 5.00
C GLU A 53 11.60 -9.60 6.32
N CYS A 54 11.70 -10.90 6.55
CA CYS A 54 12.49 -11.39 7.66
C CYS A 54 13.98 -11.24 7.35
N ARG A 55 14.70 -10.62 8.28
CA ARG A 55 16.15 -10.44 8.26
C ARG A 55 16.74 -10.96 9.56
N VAL A 56 18.04 -11.19 9.56
CA VAL A 56 18.76 -11.68 10.73
C VAL A 56 19.78 -10.62 11.12
N THR A 57 19.85 -10.28 12.41
CA THR A 57 20.86 -9.37 12.95
C THR A 57 22.26 -9.99 12.89
N GLY A 58 23.30 -9.19 13.16
CA GLY A 58 24.66 -9.73 13.31
C GLY A 58 24.81 -10.74 14.47
N SER A 59 23.89 -10.73 15.45
CA SER A 59 23.83 -11.70 16.55
C SER A 59 23.12 -13.01 16.19
N GLY A 60 22.51 -13.12 15.00
CA GLY A 60 21.74 -14.31 14.59
C GLY A 60 20.25 -14.27 14.94
N GLU A 61 19.75 -13.15 15.46
CA GLU A 61 18.34 -13.01 15.85
C GLU A 61 17.46 -12.58 14.66
N PRO A 62 16.31 -13.23 14.43
CA PRO A 62 15.40 -12.85 13.36
C PRO A 62 14.62 -11.58 13.75
N PHE A 63 14.45 -10.67 12.79
CA PHE A 63 13.58 -9.49 12.94
C PHE A 63 12.91 -9.16 11.61
N CYS A 64 11.72 -8.56 11.68
CA CYS A 64 11.03 -8.11 10.48
C CYS A 64 11.43 -6.69 10.09
N HIS A 65 11.93 -6.54 8.88
CA HIS A 65 12.12 -5.23 8.26
C HIS A 65 10.80 -4.80 7.61
N CYS A 66 10.13 -3.82 8.22
CA CYS A 66 8.84 -3.34 7.76
C CYS A 66 9.01 -2.32 6.63
N PRO A 67 8.28 -2.45 5.51
CA PRO A 67 8.24 -1.41 4.53
C PRO A 67 7.46 -0.21 5.07
N PRO A 68 7.59 0.96 4.43
CA PRO A 68 6.93 2.16 4.88
C PRO A 68 5.41 2.00 4.90
N GLY A 69 4.78 2.47 5.98
CA GLY A 69 3.35 2.31 6.23
C GLY A 69 2.98 1.11 7.09
N TYR A 70 3.95 0.26 7.47
CA TYR A 70 3.73 -0.83 8.43
C TYR A 70 4.72 -0.78 9.59
N THR A 71 4.29 -1.29 10.74
CA THR A 71 5.04 -1.29 12.00
C THR A 71 4.74 -2.54 12.83
N GLY A 72 5.42 -2.65 13.97
CA GLY A 72 5.35 -3.75 14.91
C GLY A 72 6.30 -4.91 14.56
N PRO A 73 6.46 -5.87 15.49
CA PRO A 73 7.47 -6.93 15.39
C PRO A 73 7.27 -7.88 14.20
N ALA A 74 6.04 -8.00 13.69
CA ALA A 74 5.70 -8.81 12.52
C ALA A 74 5.29 -7.98 11.29
N CYS A 75 5.44 -6.64 11.33
CA CYS A 75 4.94 -5.72 10.29
C CYS A 75 3.46 -5.92 9.96
N ALA A 76 2.66 -6.22 10.99
CA ALA A 76 1.24 -6.53 10.85
C ALA A 76 0.35 -5.32 11.16
N THR A 77 0.92 -4.24 11.69
CA THR A 77 0.17 -3.04 12.09
C THR A 77 0.42 -1.93 11.09
N ASP A 78 -0.65 -1.34 10.55
CA ASP A 78 -0.56 -0.15 9.71
C ASP A 78 -0.11 1.07 10.52
N VAL A 79 0.74 1.91 9.93
CA VAL A 79 1.12 3.20 10.51
C VAL A 79 -0.03 4.18 10.26
N THR A 80 -0.62 4.69 11.33
CA THR A 80 -1.72 5.65 11.26
C THR A 80 -1.25 7.07 11.52
N CYS A 81 -1.92 8.05 10.94
CA CYS A 81 -1.76 9.47 11.27
C CYS A 81 -3.06 10.00 11.89
N GLN A 82 -2.93 10.96 12.81
CA GLN A 82 -4.09 11.60 13.42
C GLN A 82 -4.75 12.54 12.41
N GLY A 83 -5.97 12.19 11.99
CA GLY A 83 -6.83 13.07 11.21
C GLY A 83 -7.81 13.83 12.10
N GLU A 84 -8.31 14.95 11.61
CA GLU A 84 -9.28 15.77 12.32
C GLU A 84 -10.71 15.37 11.94
N ALA A 85 -11.55 15.13 12.94
CA ALA A 85 -12.95 14.74 12.71
C ALA A 85 -13.81 15.98 12.43
N VAL A 86 -14.34 16.08 11.23
CA VAL A 86 -15.13 17.21 10.74
C VAL A 86 -16.57 16.80 10.51
N HIS A 87 -17.51 17.63 10.98
CA HIS A 87 -18.95 17.37 10.94
C HIS A 87 -19.69 18.56 10.35
N GLU A 88 -19.63 18.68 9.03
CA GLU A 88 -20.08 19.87 8.32
C GLU A 88 -20.98 19.54 7.14
N LEU A 89 -21.70 20.56 6.65
CA LEU A 89 -22.49 20.43 5.44
C LEU A 89 -21.57 20.47 4.22
N LEU A 90 -21.74 19.53 3.30
CA LEU A 90 -21.02 19.55 2.03
C LEU A 90 -21.65 20.58 1.10
N LYS A 91 -20.82 21.35 0.41
CA LYS A 91 -21.27 22.31 -0.60
C LYS A 91 -20.79 21.87 -1.98
N ARG A 92 -21.69 21.86 -2.96
CA ARG A 92 -21.38 21.72 -4.39
C ARG A 92 -21.64 23.05 -5.07
N GLN A 93 -20.61 23.61 -5.70
CA GLN A 93 -20.74 24.82 -6.50
C GLN A 93 -21.06 24.45 -7.94
N GLN A 94 -22.19 24.95 -8.44
CA GLN A 94 -22.59 24.92 -9.85
C GLN A 94 -22.56 26.36 -10.39
N PRO A 95 -22.55 26.58 -11.72
CA PRO A 95 -22.31 27.89 -12.34
C PRO A 95 -23.17 29.04 -11.80
N MET A 96 -24.40 28.77 -11.36
CA MET A 96 -25.31 29.77 -10.76
C MET A 96 -25.99 29.31 -9.45
N ASN A 97 -25.80 28.06 -9.03
CA ASN A 97 -26.52 27.46 -7.89
C ASN A 97 -25.53 26.90 -6.88
N THR A 98 -25.77 27.17 -5.59
CA THR A 98 -25.02 26.52 -4.51
C THR A 98 -25.90 25.45 -3.88
N CYS A 99 -25.43 24.22 -3.90
CA CYS A 99 -26.16 23.08 -3.36
C CYS A 99 -25.48 22.61 -2.07
N THR A 100 -26.24 22.53 -0.99
CA THR A 100 -25.73 22.14 0.32
C THR A 100 -26.34 20.82 0.75
N SER A 101 -25.57 19.95 1.40
CA SER A 101 -26.10 18.69 1.91
C SER A 101 -27.24 18.94 2.90
N THR A 102 -28.22 18.02 2.95
CA THR A 102 -29.35 18.12 3.88
C THR A 102 -28.99 17.70 5.31
N SER A 103 -27.81 17.11 5.51
CA SER A 103 -27.31 16.68 6.81
C SER A 103 -25.81 16.93 6.92
N LYS A 104 -25.32 17.14 8.15
CA LYS A 104 -23.88 17.22 8.43
C LYS A 104 -23.24 15.87 8.15
N ILE A 105 -22.15 15.89 7.39
CA ILE A 105 -21.46 14.69 6.96
C ILE A 105 -20.23 14.49 7.83
N PRO A 106 -20.20 13.43 8.66
CA PRO A 106 -19.03 13.08 9.47
C PRO A 106 -17.94 12.53 8.55
N ARG A 107 -16.81 13.22 8.48
CA ARG A 107 -15.61 12.80 7.72
C ARG A 107 -14.36 13.05 8.55
N VAL A 108 -13.28 12.39 8.19
CA VAL A 108 -11.95 12.68 8.73
C VAL A 108 -11.11 13.39 7.67
N GLU A 109 -10.50 14.51 8.05
CA GLU A 109 -9.56 15.25 7.22
C GLU A 109 -8.14 14.86 7.61
N CYS A 110 -7.40 14.27 6.66
CA CYS A 110 -6.07 13.76 6.91
C CYS A 110 -5.03 14.87 6.71
N PRO A 111 -4.05 15.04 7.62
CA PRO A 111 -2.88 15.86 7.34
C PRO A 111 -2.11 15.30 6.14
N ARG A 112 -1.14 16.05 5.60
CA ARG A 112 -0.37 15.60 4.42
C ARG A 112 0.89 14.81 4.77
N ALA A 113 1.36 14.85 6.01
CA ALA A 113 2.66 14.32 6.40
C ALA A 113 2.57 13.37 7.59
N CYS A 114 3.46 12.38 7.58
CA CYS A 114 3.80 11.50 8.69
C CYS A 114 5.31 11.57 8.95
N ASP A 115 5.74 11.02 10.08
CA ASP A 115 7.16 10.84 10.36
C ASP A 115 7.86 9.97 9.31
N GLY A 116 9.16 10.24 9.08
CA GLY A 116 9.99 9.46 8.17
C GLY A 116 9.75 9.72 6.68
N GLY A 117 9.18 10.88 6.31
CA GLY A 117 8.98 11.26 4.90
C GLY A 117 7.82 10.54 4.22
N LEU A 118 6.89 9.99 5.00
CA LEU A 118 5.65 9.39 4.51
C LEU A 118 4.54 10.44 4.40
N CYS A 119 3.57 10.17 3.53
CA CYS A 119 2.40 11.02 3.38
C CYS A 119 1.22 10.42 4.13
N CYS A 120 0.49 11.29 4.83
CA CYS A 120 -0.76 10.92 5.45
C CYS A 120 -1.91 11.06 4.44
N ALA A 121 -2.74 10.03 4.33
CA ALA A 121 -3.82 9.95 3.35
C ALA A 121 -4.99 9.09 3.88
N PRO A 122 -6.18 9.16 3.26
CA PRO A 122 -7.30 8.27 3.60
C PRO A 122 -6.88 6.80 3.49
N SER A 123 -6.97 6.05 4.60
CA SER A 123 -6.66 4.61 4.64
C SER A 123 -7.92 3.75 4.66
N LYS A 124 -9.01 4.25 5.28
CA LYS A 124 -10.33 3.63 5.21
C LYS A 124 -11.38 4.66 4.84
N SER A 125 -12.23 4.29 3.88
CA SER A 125 -13.34 5.10 3.43
C SER A 125 -14.62 4.27 3.31
N ARG A 126 -15.78 4.95 3.33
CA ARG A 126 -17.08 4.33 3.06
C ARG A 126 -17.84 5.13 2.04
N ARG A 127 -18.57 4.45 1.16
CA ARG A 127 -19.53 5.11 0.27
C ARG A 127 -20.80 5.42 1.04
N ARG A 128 -21.29 6.65 0.89
CA ARG A 128 -22.53 7.10 1.51
C ARG A 128 -23.32 7.94 0.51
N LYS A 129 -24.61 7.62 0.36
CA LYS A 129 -25.54 8.46 -0.40
C LYS A 129 -25.81 9.75 0.39
N VAL A 130 -25.50 10.90 -0.20
CA VAL A 130 -25.69 12.23 0.35
C VAL A 130 -26.69 13.00 -0.49
N PHE A 131 -27.67 13.61 0.17
CA PHE A 131 -28.70 14.42 -0.47
C PHE A 131 -28.31 15.88 -0.39
N PHE A 132 -28.48 16.62 -1.49
CA PHE A 132 -28.20 18.02 -1.62
C PHE A 132 -29.46 18.79 -1.96
N LYS A 133 -29.59 19.98 -1.38
CA LYS A 133 -30.62 20.97 -1.70
C LYS A 133 -29.97 22.23 -2.20
N CYS A 134 -30.43 22.72 -3.34
CA CYS A 134 -29.87 23.87 -4.05
C CYS A 134 -30.68 25.14 -3.76
N THR A 135 -30.05 26.29 -4.00
CA THR A 135 -30.65 27.62 -3.84
C THR A 135 -31.83 27.89 -4.77
N ASP A 136 -31.88 27.24 -5.93
CA ASP A 136 -33.00 27.31 -6.89
C ASP A 136 -34.19 26.40 -6.51
N GLY A 137 -34.11 25.72 -5.37
CA GLY A 137 -35.12 24.77 -4.90
C GLY A 137 -34.98 23.36 -5.45
N SER A 138 -34.06 23.12 -6.41
CA SER A 138 -33.78 21.77 -6.89
C SER A 138 -33.09 20.92 -5.80
N SER A 139 -33.20 19.61 -5.93
CA SER A 139 -32.53 18.66 -5.03
C SER A 139 -32.04 17.45 -5.81
N PHE A 140 -30.92 16.89 -5.35
CA PHE A 140 -30.34 15.70 -5.95
C PHE A 140 -29.61 14.88 -4.88
N SER A 141 -29.18 13.67 -5.24
CA SER A 141 -28.39 12.82 -4.36
C SER A 141 -27.18 12.26 -5.10
N GLU A 142 -26.06 12.11 -4.40
CA GLU A 142 -24.80 11.60 -4.93
C GLU A 142 -24.21 10.57 -3.97
N GLU A 143 -23.57 9.52 -4.50
CA GLU A 143 -22.75 8.63 -3.67
C GLU A 143 -21.35 9.23 -3.49
N ILE A 144 -21.04 9.59 -2.25
CA ILE A 144 -19.78 10.23 -1.89
C ILE A 144 -18.95 9.26 -1.07
N GLU A 145 -17.65 9.22 -1.34
CA GLU A 145 -16.68 8.49 -0.54
C GLU A 145 -16.27 9.33 0.67
N ILE A 146 -16.52 8.80 1.86
CA ILE A 146 -16.31 9.46 3.14
C ILE A 146 -15.14 8.81 3.85
N THR A 147 -14.08 9.57 4.08
CA THR A 147 -12.92 9.14 4.86
C THR A 147 -13.31 8.89 6.32
N LEU A 148 -12.92 7.72 6.82
CA LEU A 148 -13.13 7.28 8.20
C LEU A 148 -11.83 7.29 9.01
N GLU A 149 -10.72 6.92 8.39
CA GLU A 149 -9.42 6.80 9.04
C GLU A 149 -8.32 7.27 8.10
N CYS A 150 -7.23 7.75 8.69
CA CYS A 150 -6.04 8.20 7.98
C CYS A 150 -4.87 7.27 8.26
N GLY A 151 -4.06 7.00 7.24
CA GLY A 151 -2.89 6.15 7.30
C GLY A 151 -1.68 6.81 6.64
N CYS A 152 -0.51 6.37 7.06
CA CYS A 152 0.77 6.78 6.49
C CYS A 152 1.19 5.80 5.41
N ALA A 153 1.46 6.31 4.21
CA ALA A 153 1.94 5.52 3.10
C ALA A 153 3.04 6.27 2.35
N LYS A 154 3.69 5.58 1.41
CA LYS A 154 4.60 6.24 0.46
C LYS A 154 3.84 7.34 -0.28
N CYS A 155 4.45 8.52 -0.35
CA CYS A 155 3.87 9.63 -1.07
C CYS A 155 3.66 9.25 -2.55
N PRO A 156 2.51 9.62 -3.15
CA PRO A 156 2.34 9.49 -4.59
C PRO A 156 3.40 10.35 -5.32
N LEU A 157 3.96 9.79 -6.41
CA LEU A 157 4.93 10.45 -7.29
C LEU A 157 4.28 11.54 -8.14
#